data_AF-A0A537XXQ0-F1
#
_entry.id   AF-A0A537XXQ0-F1
#
_cell.length_a   1.000
_cell.length_b   1.000
_cell.length_c   1.000
_cell.angle_alpha   90.00
_cell.angle_beta   90.00
_cell.angle_gamma   90.00
#
_symmetry.space_group_name_H-M   'P 1'
#
loop_
_entity.id
_entity.type
_entity.pdbx_description
1 polymer ?
#
loop_
_entity_poly.entity_id
_entity_poly.type
_entity_poly.pdbx_seq_one_letter_code
_entity_poly.pdbx_strand_id
1 'polypeptide(L)'
;MWKQTEAYAGMPEEAVLRALVTEFGKAGGTEAMACWFAYWRGWGALEENLQKLTGRRTWTTADEERAAFTLGPRDYLLLSGPLASVLNRPGLPTPALSPQLWWPEDKRWFVATEIDFDFSLVGADEGLADAILENQEIDVQRVALEDRLDTEEPPSRLHQP
;
A
#
# COMPACT_ATOMS: atom_id res chain seq x y z
N MET A 1 12.26 -1.75 28.41
CA MET A 1 12.41 -0.88 27.23
C MET A 1 12.10 -1.75 26.02
N TRP A 2 10.85 -1.78 25.58
CA TRP A 2 10.43 -2.60 24.46
C TRP A 2 10.91 -1.93 23.18
N LYS A 3 11.77 -2.60 22.41
CA LYS A 3 12.09 -2.19 21.05
C LYS A 3 10.90 -2.61 20.19
N GLN A 4 10.09 -1.64 19.79
CA GLN A 4 9.04 -1.86 18.82
C GLN A 4 9.71 -1.98 17.45
N THR A 5 10.03 -3.21 17.06
CA THR A 5 10.63 -3.55 15.76
C THR A 5 9.70 -4.37 14.88
N GLU A 6 8.51 -4.72 15.35
CA GLU A 6 7.50 -5.38 14.51
C GLU A 6 6.76 -4.35 13.68
N ALA A 7 6.70 -4.58 12.37
CA ALA A 7 5.77 -3.89 11.48
C ALA A 7 4.36 -4.03 12.07
N TYR A 8 3.62 -2.93 12.13
CA TYR A 8 2.20 -3.01 12.46
C TYR A 8 1.47 -3.69 11.30
N ALA A 9 0.61 -4.66 11.58
CA ALA A 9 -0.31 -5.20 10.59
C ALA A 9 -1.02 -4.04 9.86
N GLY A 10 -1.13 -4.13 8.53
CA GLY A 10 -1.60 -3.02 7.70
C GLY A 10 -0.58 -1.94 7.32
N MET A 11 0.68 -2.06 7.74
CA MET A 11 1.76 -1.13 7.42
C MET A 11 3.02 -1.86 6.94
N PRO A 12 3.25 -1.97 5.63
CA PRO A 12 4.43 -2.64 5.12
C PRO A 12 5.73 -1.95 5.58
N GLU A 13 6.78 -2.75 5.73
CA GLU A 13 8.11 -2.26 6.05
C GLU A 13 8.62 -1.32 4.96
N GLU A 14 9.47 -0.37 5.34
CA GLU A 14 10.04 0.59 4.39
C GLU A 14 10.82 -0.11 3.26
N ALA A 15 11.54 -1.20 3.58
CA ALA A 15 12.26 -1.98 2.58
C ALA A 15 11.32 -2.55 1.51
N VAL A 16 10.17 -3.10 1.93
CA VAL A 16 9.14 -3.64 1.03
C VAL A 16 8.57 -2.54 0.14
N LEU A 17 8.22 -1.38 0.72
CA LEU A 17 7.73 -0.24 -0.07
C LEU A 17 8.76 0.25 -1.09
N ARG A 18 10.05 0.30 -0.73
CA ARG A 18 11.14 0.70 -1.64
C ARG A 18 11.29 -0.29 -2.80
N ALA A 19 11.27 -1.58 -2.52
CA ALA A 19 11.34 -2.62 -3.53
C ALA A 19 10.16 -2.53 -4.51
N LEU A 20 8.93 -2.40 -4.01
CA LEU A 20 7.74 -2.23 -4.84
C LEU A 20 7.80 -0.96 -5.70
N VAL A 21 8.15 0.18 -5.12
CA VAL A 21 8.32 1.45 -5.86
C VAL A 21 9.38 1.30 -6.96
N THR A 22 10.43 0.52 -6.71
CA THR A 22 11.49 0.24 -7.69
C THR A 22 10.95 -0.60 -8.85
N GLU A 23 10.26 -1.71 -8.60
CA GLU A 23 9.71 -2.55 -9.67
C GLU A 23 8.63 -1.82 -10.48
N PHE A 24 7.73 -1.09 -9.81
CA PHE A 24 6.71 -0.29 -10.49
C PHE A 24 7.31 0.82 -11.35
N GLY A 25 8.42 1.43 -10.91
CA GLY A 25 9.19 2.40 -11.68
C GLY A 25 9.83 1.78 -12.93
N LYS A 26 10.42 0.59 -12.83
CA LYS A 26 11.03 -0.10 -13.98
C LYS A 26 10.01 -0.48 -15.05
N ALA A 27 8.77 -0.79 -14.68
CA ALA A 27 7.67 -1.00 -15.62
C ALA A 27 7.30 0.28 -16.41
N GLY A 28 7.88 1.45 -16.05
CA GLY A 28 7.87 2.69 -16.82
C GLY A 28 6.57 3.49 -16.72
N GLY A 29 6.55 4.76 -17.11
CA GLY A 29 5.31 5.55 -17.16
C GLY A 29 4.86 6.15 -15.82
N THR A 30 5.18 5.54 -14.68
CA THR A 30 4.85 6.06 -13.33
C THR A 30 5.53 7.39 -12.99
N GLU A 31 6.66 7.71 -13.64
CA GLU A 31 7.37 8.98 -13.43
C GLU A 31 6.58 10.21 -13.90
N ALA A 32 5.72 10.04 -14.91
CA ALA A 32 4.99 11.13 -15.55
C ALA A 32 3.48 11.09 -15.29
N MET A 33 2.99 10.09 -14.55
CA MET A 33 1.58 9.92 -14.23
C MET A 33 1.32 10.06 -12.72
N ALA A 34 0.11 10.47 -12.38
CA ALA A 34 -0.34 10.42 -11.01
C ALA A 34 -0.56 8.96 -10.57
N CYS A 35 -0.25 8.69 -9.32
CA CYS A 35 -0.74 7.54 -8.58
C CYS A 35 -1.78 8.02 -7.56
N TRP A 36 -2.69 7.13 -7.24
CA TRP A 36 -3.73 7.28 -6.25
C TRP A 36 -3.35 6.53 -4.98
N PHE A 37 -3.66 7.12 -3.82
CA PHE A 37 -3.27 6.63 -2.51
C PHE A 37 -4.46 6.74 -1.56
N ALA A 38 -5.02 5.62 -1.14
CA ALA A 38 -6.13 5.56 -0.20
C ALA A 38 -5.61 5.28 1.22
N TYR A 39 -5.98 6.14 2.15
CA TYR A 39 -5.66 5.99 3.57
C TYR A 39 -6.92 5.69 4.37
N TRP A 40 -6.91 4.62 5.14
CA TRP A 40 -8.05 4.23 5.96
C TRP A 40 -8.30 5.25 7.08
N ARG A 41 -9.53 5.72 7.20
CA ARG A 41 -9.96 6.72 8.21
C ARG A 41 -9.90 6.23 9.65
N GLY A 42 -9.76 4.92 9.86
CA GLY A 42 -9.64 4.36 11.21
C GLY A 42 -8.25 4.48 11.84
N TRP A 43 -7.23 4.92 11.10
CA TRP A 43 -5.91 5.16 11.70
C TRP A 43 -5.91 6.37 12.63
N GLY A 44 -5.34 6.18 13.83
CA GLY A 44 -5.08 7.29 14.75
C GLY A 44 -4.14 8.33 14.14
N ALA A 45 -4.39 9.61 14.45
CA ALA A 45 -3.60 10.75 13.96
C ALA A 45 -3.52 10.86 12.42
N LEU A 46 -4.53 10.36 11.68
CA LEU A 46 -4.55 10.45 10.23
C LEU A 46 -4.43 11.89 9.72
N GLU A 47 -5.20 12.82 10.28
CA GLU A 47 -5.16 14.23 9.89
C GLU A 47 -3.74 14.81 10.04
N GLU A 48 -3.09 14.63 11.21
CA GLU A 48 -1.73 15.12 11.46
C GLU A 48 -0.72 14.51 10.48
N ASN A 49 -0.83 13.21 10.20
CA ASN A 49 0.04 12.54 9.24
C ASN A 49 -0.17 13.05 7.82
N LEU A 50 -1.41 13.24 7.38
CA LEU A 50 -1.72 13.77 6.05
C LEU A 50 -1.27 15.23 5.89
N GLN A 51 -1.39 16.04 6.94
CA GLN A 51 -0.84 17.40 6.96
C GLN A 51 0.69 17.41 6.82
N LYS A 52 1.38 16.53 7.56
CA LYS A 52 2.85 16.35 7.42
C LYS A 52 3.24 15.85 6.04
N LEU A 53 2.51 14.88 5.50
CA LEU A 53 2.74 14.28 4.19
C LEU A 53 2.55 15.29 3.04
N THR A 54 1.47 16.07 3.10
CA THR A 54 1.07 16.98 2.01
C THR A 54 1.62 18.39 2.17
N GLY A 55 2.15 18.74 3.35
CA GLY A 55 2.51 20.10 3.72
C GLY A 55 1.32 21.07 3.81
N ARG A 56 0.07 20.57 3.70
CA ARG A 56 -1.12 21.41 3.78
C ARG A 56 -1.39 21.81 5.22
N ARG A 57 -1.37 23.12 5.48
CA ARG A 57 -1.68 23.72 6.79
C ARG A 57 -3.17 23.98 7.00
N THR A 58 -3.95 23.92 5.92
CA THR A 58 -5.41 24.03 5.94
C THR A 58 -5.98 22.75 5.37
N TRP A 59 -6.49 21.91 6.25
CA TRP A 59 -7.16 20.66 5.96
C TRP A 59 -8.50 20.71 6.69
N THR A 60 -9.60 20.72 5.95
CA THR A 60 -10.93 20.81 6.55
C THR A 60 -11.68 19.50 6.42
N THR A 61 -12.68 19.27 7.28
CA THR A 61 -13.60 18.13 7.14
C THR A 61 -14.29 18.13 5.77
N ALA A 62 -14.55 19.30 5.17
CA ALA A 62 -15.11 19.38 3.83
C ALA A 62 -14.14 18.91 2.73
N ASP A 63 -12.83 19.11 2.91
CA ASP A 63 -11.82 18.57 2.00
C ASP A 63 -11.76 17.04 2.10
N GLU A 64 -11.85 16.50 3.32
CA GLU A 64 -11.93 15.06 3.55
C GLU A 64 -13.14 14.43 2.87
N GLU A 65 -14.33 14.98 3.11
CA GLU A 65 -15.59 14.47 2.57
C GLU A 65 -15.58 14.43 1.03
N ARG A 66 -14.95 15.40 0.38
CA ARG A 66 -14.83 15.45 -1.08
C ARG A 66 -13.91 14.38 -1.67
N ALA A 67 -12.98 13.87 -0.88
CA ALA A 67 -12.01 12.86 -1.28
C ALA A 67 -12.27 11.50 -0.63
N ALA A 68 -13.38 11.36 0.11
CA ALA A 68 -13.72 10.15 0.82
C ALA A 68 -14.47 9.15 -0.05
N PHE A 69 -14.21 7.87 0.17
CA PHE A 69 -15.02 6.78 -0.38
C PHE A 69 -15.07 5.60 0.59
N THR A 70 -16.09 4.77 0.44
CA THR A 70 -16.28 3.55 1.25
C THR A 70 -16.01 2.32 0.39
N LEU A 71 -15.21 1.39 0.91
CA LEU A 71 -14.96 0.08 0.31
C LEU A 71 -15.12 -0.99 1.38
N GLY A 72 -16.13 -1.86 1.21
CA GLY A 72 -16.51 -2.83 2.23
C GLY A 72 -16.90 -2.11 3.55
N PRO A 73 -16.39 -2.54 4.71
CA PRO A 73 -16.69 -1.92 6.00
C PRO A 73 -15.78 -0.70 6.31
N ARG A 74 -14.98 -0.22 5.36
CA ARG A 74 -13.92 0.77 5.61
C ARG A 74 -14.14 2.04 4.80
N ASP A 75 -13.95 3.18 5.47
CA ASP A 75 -13.90 4.50 4.84
C ASP A 75 -12.45 4.92 4.61
N TYR A 76 -12.19 5.50 3.44
CA TYR A 76 -10.87 5.92 2.99
C TYR A 76 -10.86 7.38 2.59
N LEU A 77 -9.71 8.03 2.75
CA LEU A 77 -9.37 9.31 2.12
C LEU A 77 -8.45 9.06 0.94
N LEU A 78 -8.81 9.62 -0.22
CA LEU A 78 -8.07 9.46 -1.45
C LEU A 78 -7.17 10.67 -1.71
N LEU A 79 -5.87 10.42 -1.84
CA LEU A 79 -4.88 11.39 -2.25
C LEU A 79 -4.30 10.97 -3.60
N SER A 80 -3.65 11.92 -4.29
CA SER A 80 -2.89 11.62 -5.50
C SER A 80 -1.57 12.36 -5.54
N GLY A 81 -0.60 11.79 -6.26
CA GLY A 81 0.75 12.34 -6.39
C GLY A 81 1.69 11.39 -7.12
N PRO A 82 2.99 11.70 -7.19
CA PRO A 82 3.97 10.81 -7.81
C PRO A 82 4.13 9.53 -6.98
N LEU A 83 4.47 8.41 -7.63
CA LEU A 83 4.68 7.11 -7.00
C LEU A 83 5.62 7.18 -5.78
N ALA A 84 6.70 7.97 -5.90
CA ALA A 84 7.68 8.15 -4.84
C ALA A 84 7.10 8.71 -3.53
N SER A 85 5.90 9.30 -3.54
CA SER A 85 5.23 9.80 -2.34
C SER A 85 4.94 8.71 -1.31
N VAL A 86 4.83 7.44 -1.72
CA VAL A 86 4.67 6.31 -0.79
C VAL A 86 5.85 6.19 0.19
N LEU A 87 7.04 6.66 -0.21
CA LEU A 87 8.24 6.63 0.63
C LEU A 87 8.30 7.82 1.60
N ASN A 88 7.41 8.81 1.47
CA ASN A 88 7.33 9.95 2.39
C ASN A 88 6.53 9.54 3.63
N ARG A 89 7.21 8.99 4.64
CA ARG A 89 6.56 8.51 5.86
C ARG A 89 6.95 9.38 7.06
N PRO A 90 6.11 10.36 7.45
CA PRO A 90 6.38 11.12 8.66
C PRO A 90 6.41 10.18 9.89
N GLY A 91 7.53 10.16 10.59
CA GLY A 91 7.74 9.31 11.76
C GLY A 91 7.22 9.92 13.07
N LEU A 92 7.75 9.40 14.19
CA LEU A 92 7.35 9.78 15.56
C LEU A 92 7.27 11.31 15.75
N PRO A 93 6.28 11.82 16.52
CA PRO A 93 5.44 11.10 17.48
C PRO A 93 4.24 10.35 16.88
N THR A 94 4.01 10.45 15.57
CA THR A 94 2.96 9.69 14.88
C THR A 94 3.54 8.41 14.26
N PRO A 95 2.77 7.31 14.19
CA PRO A 95 3.21 6.12 13.47
C PRO A 95 3.36 6.45 11.98
N ALA A 96 4.39 5.87 11.36
CA ALA A 96 4.73 6.07 9.96
C ALA A 96 3.63 5.48 9.06
N LEU A 97 2.67 6.29 8.61
CA LEU A 97 1.58 5.83 7.73
C LEU A 97 2.09 5.49 6.32
N SER A 98 1.49 4.46 5.74
CA SER A 98 1.54 4.12 4.31
C SER A 98 0.10 4.01 3.78
N PRO A 99 -0.13 4.22 2.48
CA PRO A 99 -1.45 3.98 1.90
C PRO A 99 -1.82 2.50 1.99
N GLN A 100 -3.10 2.22 2.28
CA GLN A 100 -3.63 0.86 2.30
C GLN A 100 -3.93 0.39 0.89
N LEU A 101 -4.46 1.28 0.03
CA LEU A 101 -4.72 0.97 -1.37
C LEU A 101 -3.98 1.97 -2.25
N TRP A 102 -3.34 1.52 -3.31
CA TRP A 102 -2.63 2.41 -4.22
C TRP A 102 -2.47 1.82 -5.62
N TRP A 103 -2.57 2.70 -6.62
CA TRP A 103 -2.57 2.33 -8.04
C TRP A 103 -2.19 3.53 -8.93
N PRO A 104 -1.67 3.31 -10.13
CA PRO A 104 -1.41 4.37 -11.11
C PRO A 104 -2.70 4.79 -11.82
N GLU A 105 -2.73 5.99 -12.39
CA GLU A 105 -3.88 6.49 -13.17
C GLU A 105 -4.37 5.50 -14.24
N ASP A 106 -3.46 4.76 -14.87
CA ASP A 106 -3.75 3.79 -15.93
C ASP A 106 -4.19 2.40 -15.42
N LYS A 107 -4.19 2.19 -14.09
CA LYS A 107 -4.68 0.98 -13.40
C LYS A 107 -3.96 -0.33 -13.78
N ARG A 108 -2.75 -0.26 -14.33
CA ARG A 108 -2.00 -1.46 -14.74
C ARG A 108 -1.50 -2.32 -13.58
N TRP A 109 -1.39 -1.74 -12.39
CA TRP A 109 -1.10 -2.45 -11.15
C TRP A 109 -1.93 -1.88 -10.00
N PHE A 110 -2.11 -2.66 -8.95
CA PHE A 110 -2.86 -2.28 -7.77
C PHE A 110 -2.26 -2.98 -6.57
N VAL A 111 -2.10 -2.25 -5.46
CA VAL A 111 -1.64 -2.82 -4.19
C VAL A 111 -2.71 -2.60 -3.14
N ALA A 112 -3.02 -3.67 -2.41
CA ALA A 112 -3.87 -3.64 -1.22
C ALA A 112 -3.10 -4.18 -0.01
N THR A 113 -3.02 -3.39 1.04
CA THR A 113 -2.60 -3.85 2.36
C THR A 113 -3.79 -3.76 3.28
N GLU A 114 -4.17 -4.90 3.84
CA GLU A 114 -5.27 -4.98 4.78
C GLU A 114 -4.73 -4.92 6.21
N ILE A 115 -5.45 -4.25 7.12
CA ILE A 115 -4.97 -4.06 8.49
C ILE A 115 -4.96 -5.35 9.31
N ASP A 116 -5.76 -6.33 8.88
CA ASP A 116 -5.88 -7.62 9.53
C ASP A 116 -4.86 -8.64 9.00
N PHE A 117 -4.08 -8.27 7.95
CA PHE A 117 -3.05 -9.12 7.36
C PHE A 117 -1.65 -8.56 7.61
N ASP A 118 -0.69 -9.48 7.69
CA ASP A 118 0.75 -9.20 7.73
C ASP A 118 1.38 -9.10 6.34
N PHE A 119 0.60 -9.37 5.29
CA PHE A 119 1.00 -9.26 3.89
C PHE A 119 0.20 -8.20 3.12
N SER A 120 0.75 -7.80 1.98
CA SER A 120 0.06 -7.01 0.95
C SER A 120 -0.26 -7.88 -0.26
N LEU A 121 -1.41 -7.64 -0.89
CA LEU A 121 -1.76 -8.19 -2.19
C LEU A 121 -1.33 -7.22 -3.29
N VAL A 122 -0.72 -7.76 -4.33
CA VAL A 122 -0.34 -7.00 -5.54
C VAL A 122 -1.02 -7.63 -6.74
N GLY A 123 -1.89 -6.87 -7.40
CA GLY A 123 -2.40 -7.18 -8.72
C GLY A 123 -1.57 -6.46 -9.77
N ALA A 124 -1.07 -7.19 -10.76
CA ALA A 124 -0.24 -6.66 -11.83
C ALA A 124 -0.40 -7.51 -13.09
N ASP A 125 0.09 -7.02 -14.24
CA ASP A 125 0.31 -7.87 -15.40
C ASP A 125 1.44 -8.90 -15.14
N GLU A 126 1.53 -9.92 -16.00
CA GLU A 126 2.51 -11.01 -15.83
C GLU A 126 3.95 -10.52 -15.77
N GLY A 127 4.32 -9.54 -16.61
CA GLY A 127 5.70 -9.06 -16.68
C GLY A 127 6.13 -8.36 -15.39
N LEU A 128 5.24 -7.53 -14.82
CA LEU A 128 5.50 -6.89 -13.54
C LEU A 128 5.38 -7.88 -12.38
N ALA A 129 4.46 -8.83 -12.42
CA ALA A 129 4.35 -9.88 -11.40
C ALA A 129 5.64 -10.73 -11.32
N ASP A 130 6.19 -11.13 -12.46
CA ASP A 130 7.44 -11.90 -12.53
C ASP A 130 8.63 -11.08 -12.00
N ALA A 131 8.73 -9.80 -12.36
CA ALA A 131 9.78 -8.91 -11.85
C ALA A 131 9.74 -8.76 -10.31
N ILE A 132 8.53 -8.71 -9.73
CA ILE A 132 8.33 -8.67 -8.28
C ILE A 132 8.72 -10.01 -7.65
N LEU A 133 8.31 -11.14 -8.23
CA LEU A 133 8.65 -12.49 -7.75
C LEU A 133 10.15 -12.79 -7.78
N GLU A 134 10.90 -12.19 -8.70
CA GLU A 134 12.35 -12.33 -8.80
C GLU A 134 13.12 -11.42 -7.83
N ASN A 135 12.45 -10.44 -7.19
CA ASN A 135 13.10 -9.49 -6.29
C ASN A 135 13.37 -10.14 -4.91
N GLN A 136 14.66 -10.35 -4.60
CA GLN A 136 15.11 -10.99 -3.36
C GLN A 136 15.00 -10.13 -2.09
N GLU A 137 14.62 -8.85 -2.22
CA GLU A 137 14.45 -7.93 -1.08
C GLU A 137 13.06 -8.04 -0.44
N ILE A 138 12.13 -8.78 -1.06
CA ILE A 138 10.76 -8.98 -0.57
C ILE A 138 10.42 -10.46 -0.48
N ASP A 139 9.70 -10.84 0.58
CA ASP A 139 9.05 -12.15 0.63
C ASP A 139 7.75 -12.08 -0.16
N VAL A 140 7.66 -12.88 -1.21
CA VAL A 140 6.55 -12.83 -2.16
C VAL A 140 6.22 -14.22 -2.67
N GLN A 141 4.92 -14.48 -2.76
CA GLN A 141 4.39 -15.70 -3.34
C GLN A 141 3.23 -15.37 -4.26
N ARG A 142 3.06 -16.18 -5.30
CA ARG A 142 1.93 -16.07 -6.19
C ARG A 142 0.72 -16.74 -5.56
N VAL A 143 -0.43 -16.08 -5.63
CA VAL A 143 -1.71 -16.59 -5.15
C VAL A 143 -2.72 -16.64 -6.29
N ALA A 144 -3.61 -17.62 -6.24
CA ALA A 144 -4.77 -17.74 -7.11
C ALA A 144 -5.95 -16.94 -6.56
N LEU A 145 -6.94 -16.65 -7.41
CA LEU A 145 -8.15 -15.93 -7.00
C LEU A 145 -8.97 -16.72 -5.96
N GLU A 146 -8.89 -18.05 -6.04
CA GLU A 146 -9.60 -18.99 -5.19
C GLU A 146 -8.87 -19.27 -3.87
N ASP A 147 -7.64 -18.77 -3.71
CA ASP A 147 -6.87 -18.96 -2.49
C ASP A 147 -7.57 -18.28 -1.31
N ARG A 148 -7.69 -19.02 -0.22
CA ARG A 148 -8.23 -18.51 1.03
C ARG A 148 -7.13 -17.83 1.82
N LEU A 149 -7.33 -16.54 2.07
CA LEU A 149 -6.41 -15.68 2.81
C LEU A 149 -6.76 -15.58 4.31
N ASP A 150 -7.90 -16.16 4.71
CA ASP A 150 -8.45 -16.11 6.07
C ASP A 150 -8.11 -17.35 6.91
N THR A 151 -7.28 -18.25 6.37
CA THR A 151 -6.87 -19.50 7.00
C THR A 151 -5.36 -19.61 7.00
N GLU A 152 -4.76 -20.02 8.13
CA GLU A 152 -3.31 -20.29 8.24
C GLU A 152 -2.83 -21.47 7.37
N GLU A 153 -3.73 -22.16 6.64
CA GLU A 153 -3.34 -23.22 5.71
C GLU A 153 -2.66 -22.58 4.49
N PRO A 154 -1.41 -22.94 4.17
CA PRO A 154 -0.69 -22.36 3.04
C PRO A 154 -1.44 -22.65 1.73
N PRO A 155 -1.43 -21.71 0.75
CA PRO A 155 -2.06 -21.92 -0.54
C PRO A 155 -1.52 -23.22 -1.14
N SER A 156 -2.45 -24.09 -1.57
CA SER A 156 -2.11 -25.39 -2.12
C SER A 156 -1.14 -25.20 -3.28
N ARG A 157 0.11 -25.66 -3.13
CA ARG A 157 1.09 -25.64 -4.21
C ARG A 157 0.43 -26.24 -5.44
N LEU A 158 0.28 -25.43 -6.49
CA LEU A 158 -0.20 -25.89 -7.78
C LEU A 158 0.64 -27.11 -8.19
N HIS A 159 0.04 -28.29 -8.13
CA HIS A 159 0.60 -29.46 -8.78
C HIS A 159 0.54 -29.20 -10.28
N GLN A 160 1.66 -28.79 -10.87
CA GLN A 160 1.81 -28.82 -12.32
C GLN A 160 1.84 -30.29 -12.78
N PRO A 161 1.09 -30.64 -13.84
CA PRO A 161 1.10 -31.98 -14.44
C PRO A 161 2.41 -32.33 -15.14
#